data_AF-A0A0U2XGS3-F1
#
_entry.id   AF-A0A0U2XGS3-F1
#
_cell.length_a   1.000
_cell.length_b   1.000
_cell.length_c   1.000
_cell.angle_alpha   90.00
_cell.angle_beta   90.00
_cell.angle_gamma   90.00
#
_symmetry.space_group_name_H-M   'P 1'
#
loop_
_entity.id
_entity.type
_entity.pdbx_description
1 polymer ?
#
loop_
_entity_poly.entity_id
_entity_poly.type
_entity_poly.pdbx_seq_one_letter_code
_entity_poly.pdbx_strand_id
1 'polypeptide(L)'
;MNYHRFKHLGAYCPKCSRKVELLFSEETSELPQFYICFKCKIIGQFGIGELSTNEFSAFSPERKKEIKACIEEIPDKYRYQAKGSQLRLEEKSDTYTRRWLSLYEYEKAFGEKLGFESIDFREDKYICKWCNQPLEGRRRSFCSDRCSRNYGKATFFKRGVSTLPYRIASRDRFYCRVTGEDLAVTNRFGVRIPASNQQLEIHHLVFVSEHGSDHETNLLTVSKQVHQDYHKGEVYAVQAIENIKEEQLRMHSDKMYTKK
;
A
#
# COMPACT_ATOMS: atom_id res chain seq x y z
N MET A 1 8.04 -26.63 -27.67
CA MET A 1 7.44 -25.29 -27.90
C MET A 1 8.40 -24.22 -27.41
N ASN A 2 9.46 -24.01 -28.17
CA ASN A 2 10.42 -22.93 -27.93
C ASN A 2 10.00 -21.66 -28.67
N TYR A 3 9.41 -20.73 -27.94
CA TYR A 3 9.18 -19.37 -28.42
C TYR A 3 10.40 -18.49 -28.15
N HIS A 4 10.90 -17.86 -29.19
CA HIS A 4 11.96 -16.86 -29.14
C HIS A 4 11.37 -15.47 -29.06
N ARG A 5 11.85 -14.73 -28.06
CA ARG A 5 11.46 -13.36 -27.80
C ARG A 5 12.56 -12.41 -28.25
N PHE A 6 12.29 -11.57 -29.24
CA PHE A 6 13.29 -10.64 -29.79
C PHE A 6 12.67 -9.35 -30.35
N LYS A 7 13.52 -8.38 -30.69
CA LYS A 7 13.14 -7.12 -31.33
C LYS A 7 13.79 -7.01 -32.70
N HIS A 8 13.00 -6.76 -33.73
CA HIS A 8 13.50 -6.57 -35.09
C HIS A 8 13.43 -5.11 -35.54
N LEU A 9 14.45 -4.64 -36.27
CA LEU A 9 14.43 -3.33 -36.94
C LEU A 9 13.41 -3.40 -38.09
N GLY A 10 12.21 -2.86 -37.88
CA GLY A 10 11.09 -2.96 -38.83
C GLY A 10 9.76 -3.32 -38.17
N ALA A 11 9.81 -3.91 -36.97
CA ALA A 11 8.61 -4.23 -36.20
C ALA A 11 8.27 -3.09 -35.23
N TYR A 12 7.25 -2.31 -35.57
CA TYR A 12 6.82 -1.15 -34.78
C TYR A 12 5.33 -1.23 -34.41
N CYS A 13 5.00 -0.67 -33.25
CA CYS A 13 3.63 -0.60 -32.77
C CYS A 13 2.83 0.37 -33.65
N PRO A 14 1.66 -0.02 -34.18
CA PRO A 14 0.85 0.85 -35.04
C PRO A 14 0.31 2.09 -34.29
N LYS A 15 0.16 2.01 -32.96
CA LYS A 15 -0.39 3.11 -32.14
C LYS A 15 0.66 4.12 -31.67
N CYS A 16 1.91 3.70 -31.43
CA CYS A 16 2.92 4.58 -30.83
C CYS A 16 4.29 4.55 -31.51
N SER A 17 4.43 3.82 -32.61
CA SER A 17 5.64 3.72 -33.43
C SER A 17 6.91 3.28 -32.67
N ARG A 18 6.77 2.71 -31.47
CA ARG A 18 7.89 2.09 -30.73
C ARG A 18 8.09 0.66 -31.18
N LYS A 19 9.33 0.18 -31.09
CA LYS A 19 9.68 -1.23 -31.37
C LYS A 19 8.84 -2.15 -30.50
N VAL A 20 8.23 -3.16 -31.13
CA VAL A 20 7.48 -4.22 -30.44
C VAL A 20 8.38 -5.41 -30.14
N GLU A 21 7.96 -6.20 -29.17
CA GLU A 21 8.56 -7.49 -28.88
C GLU A 21 7.83 -8.57 -29.68
N LEU A 22 8.61 -9.39 -30.39
CA LEU A 22 8.11 -10.47 -31.23
C LEU A 22 8.28 -11.78 -30.48
N LEU A 23 7.25 -12.63 -30.50
CA LEU A 23 7.31 -14.02 -30.04
C LEU A 23 7.07 -14.94 -31.24
N PHE A 24 8.11 -15.67 -31.64
CA PHE A 24 8.08 -16.62 -32.75
C PHE A 24 8.49 -18.00 -32.27
N SER A 25 7.84 -19.05 -32.76
CA SER A 25 8.34 -20.41 -32.55
C SER A 25 9.51 -20.69 -33.48
N GLU A 26 10.57 -21.30 -32.96
CA GLU A 26 11.67 -21.82 -33.78
C GLU A 26 11.30 -23.12 -34.51
N GLU A 27 10.36 -23.88 -33.94
CA GLU A 27 10.08 -25.26 -34.35
C GLU A 27 9.20 -25.33 -35.61
N THR A 28 8.30 -24.36 -35.81
CA THR A 28 7.35 -24.36 -36.94
C THR A 28 6.67 -23.00 -37.11
N SER A 29 6.46 -22.60 -38.37
CA SER A 29 5.70 -21.41 -38.75
C SER A 29 4.18 -21.57 -38.64
N GLU A 30 3.68 -22.78 -38.42
CA GLU A 30 2.25 -23.07 -38.25
C GLU A 30 1.75 -22.66 -36.86
N LEU A 31 2.66 -22.48 -35.90
CA LEU A 31 2.31 -22.00 -34.58
C LEU A 31 1.98 -20.50 -34.59
N PRO A 32 1.02 -20.05 -33.76
CA PRO A 32 0.68 -18.63 -33.61
C PRO A 32 1.89 -17.78 -33.27
N GLN A 33 2.15 -16.72 -34.05
CA GLN A 33 3.21 -15.76 -33.79
C GLN A 33 2.61 -14.47 -33.24
N PHE A 34 3.27 -13.86 -32.27
CA PHE A 34 2.72 -12.69 -31.57
C PHE A 34 3.64 -11.48 -31.64
N TYR A 35 3.04 -10.30 -31.56
CA TYR A 35 3.73 -9.05 -31.28
C TYR A 35 3.13 -8.36 -30.06
N ILE A 36 3.99 -7.82 -29.19
CA ILE A 36 3.60 -7.22 -27.92
C ILE A 36 4.17 -5.80 -27.84
N CYS A 37 3.30 -4.81 -27.60
CA CYS A 37 3.73 -3.46 -27.25
C CYS A 37 3.46 -3.18 -25.77
N PHE A 38 4.50 -3.22 -24.95
CA PHE A 38 4.38 -2.94 -23.52
C PHE A 38 3.93 -1.51 -23.19
N LYS A 39 4.20 -0.52 -24.06
CA LYS A 39 3.74 0.87 -23.85
C LYS A 39 2.22 1.00 -24.03
N CYS A 40 1.70 0.47 -25.13
CA CYS A 40 0.27 0.55 -25.46
C CYS A 40 -0.55 -0.59 -24.84
N LYS A 41 0.10 -1.55 -24.18
CA LYS A 41 -0.50 -2.76 -23.60
C LYS A 41 -1.31 -3.58 -24.61
N ILE A 42 -0.85 -3.61 -25.87
CA ILE A 42 -1.48 -4.38 -26.94
C ILE A 42 -0.72 -5.69 -27.18
N ILE A 43 -1.49 -6.74 -27.46
CA ILE A 43 -0.99 -8.03 -27.95
C ILE A 43 -1.70 -8.26 -29.28
N GLY A 44 -0.96 -8.61 -30.31
CA GLY A 44 -1.54 -9.03 -31.58
C GLY A 44 -0.94 -10.33 -32.06
N GLN A 45 -1.69 -11.03 -32.91
CA GLN A 45 -1.26 -12.25 -33.57
C GLN A 45 -1.07 -11.96 -35.06
N PHE A 46 0.05 -12.37 -35.62
CA PHE A 46 0.31 -12.22 -37.05
C PHE A 46 -0.74 -13.00 -37.85
N GLY A 47 -1.29 -12.37 -38.90
CA GLY A 47 -2.36 -12.92 -39.74
C GLY A 47 -3.78 -12.70 -39.20
N ILE A 48 -3.96 -12.37 -37.93
CA ILE A 48 -5.27 -12.11 -37.32
C ILE A 48 -5.44 -10.62 -36.95
N GLY A 49 -4.40 -9.99 -36.41
CA GLY A 49 -4.41 -8.59 -35.97
C GLY A 49 -4.32 -8.43 -34.46
N GLU A 50 -4.73 -7.26 -33.96
CA GLU A 50 -4.75 -6.95 -32.51
C GLU A 50 -5.78 -7.85 -31.82
N LEU A 51 -5.34 -8.59 -30.80
CA LEU A 51 -6.24 -9.41 -29.98
C LEU A 51 -7.02 -8.45 -29.07
N SER A 52 -8.36 -8.49 -29.17
CA SER A 52 -9.24 -7.70 -28.32
C SER A 52 -9.01 -8.04 -26.85
N THR A 53 -8.88 -7.02 -26.00
CA THR A 53 -9.11 -7.19 -24.56
C THR A 53 -10.54 -7.66 -24.37
N ASN A 54 -10.73 -8.90 -23.93
CA ASN A 54 -12.02 -9.61 -23.86
C ASN A 54 -13.23 -8.71 -23.52
N GLU A 55 -14.32 -8.86 -24.28
CA GLU A 55 -15.65 -8.34 -23.91
C GLU A 55 -16.36 -9.19 -22.84
N PHE A 56 -15.78 -10.33 -22.46
CA PHE A 56 -16.31 -11.22 -21.44
C PHE A 56 -15.76 -10.88 -20.06
N SER A 57 -16.65 -10.59 -19.12
CA SER A 57 -16.32 -10.19 -17.74
C SER A 57 -15.66 -11.28 -16.90
N ALA A 58 -15.70 -12.55 -17.32
CA ALA A 58 -15.04 -13.67 -16.65
C ALA A 58 -14.98 -14.94 -17.52
N PHE A 59 -13.93 -15.76 -17.34
CA PHE A 59 -13.89 -17.15 -17.83
C PHE A 59 -14.89 -18.06 -17.10
N SER A 60 -15.34 -19.15 -17.74
CA SER A 60 -16.17 -20.17 -17.09
C SER A 60 -15.46 -20.82 -15.90
N PRO A 61 -16.19 -21.38 -14.91
CA PRO A 61 -15.59 -22.05 -13.76
C PRO A 61 -14.63 -23.19 -14.15
N GLU A 62 -14.95 -23.94 -15.20
CA GLU A 62 -14.13 -25.03 -15.72
C GLU A 62 -12.84 -24.49 -16.31
N ARG A 63 -12.92 -23.43 -17.13
CA ARG A 63 -11.76 -22.80 -17.74
C ARG A 63 -10.85 -22.12 -16.71
N LYS A 64 -11.42 -21.57 -15.64
CA LYS A 64 -10.65 -21.03 -14.50
C LYS A 64 -9.84 -22.12 -13.79
N LYS A 65 -10.37 -23.34 -13.63
CA LYS A 65 -9.63 -24.47 -13.05
C LYS A 65 -8.45 -24.88 -13.92
N GLU A 66 -8.66 -24.96 -15.23
CA GLU A 66 -7.60 -25.28 -16.20
C GLU A 66 -6.47 -24.23 -16.18
N ILE A 67 -6.83 -22.93 -16.23
CA ILE A 67 -5.85 -21.84 -16.15
C ILE A 67 -5.06 -21.90 -14.84
N LYS A 68 -5.73 -22.20 -13.72
CA LYS A 68 -5.08 -22.33 -12.42
C LYS A 68 -4.05 -23.47 -12.41
N ALA A 69 -4.38 -24.63 -13.00
CA ALA A 69 -3.43 -25.72 -13.15
C ALA A 69 -2.20 -25.30 -13.97
N CYS A 70 -2.39 -24.57 -15.08
CA CYS A 70 -1.27 -24.04 -15.87
C CYS A 70 -0.39 -23.03 -15.09
N ILE A 71 -0.99 -22.21 -14.22
CA ILE A 71 -0.23 -21.28 -13.35
C ILE A 71 0.60 -22.06 -12.32
N GLU A 72 0.10 -23.20 -11.84
CA GLU A 72 0.81 -24.07 -10.91
C GLU A 72 2.03 -24.77 -11.55
N GLU A 73 2.15 -24.80 -12.87
CA GLU A 73 3.34 -25.27 -13.59
C GLU A 73 4.45 -24.21 -13.73
N ILE A 74 4.13 -22.93 -13.48
CA ILE A 74 5.13 -21.86 -13.51
C ILE A 74 6.15 -22.09 -12.38
N PRO A 75 7.47 -22.03 -12.66
CA PRO A 75 8.49 -22.22 -11.64
C PRO A 75 8.32 -21.25 -10.46
N ASP A 76 8.57 -21.73 -9.25
CA ASP A 76 8.35 -20.97 -8.01
C ASP A 76 8.93 -19.56 -7.98
N LYS A 77 10.13 -19.36 -8.55
CA LYS A 77 10.78 -18.04 -8.66
C LYS A 77 10.02 -17.01 -9.50
N TYR A 78 9.12 -17.46 -10.37
CA TYR A 78 8.28 -16.63 -11.23
C TYR A 78 6.81 -16.63 -10.78
N ARG A 79 6.48 -17.44 -9.78
CA ARG A 79 5.22 -17.34 -9.06
C ARG A 79 5.35 -16.23 -8.04
N TYR A 80 4.32 -15.43 -7.93
CA TYR A 80 4.26 -14.43 -6.88
C TYR A 80 4.17 -15.13 -5.51
N GLN A 81 5.29 -15.16 -4.80
CA GLN A 81 5.41 -15.77 -3.47
C GLN A 81 5.63 -14.67 -2.43
N ALA A 82 4.58 -13.96 -2.04
CA ALA A 82 4.72 -13.04 -0.93
C ALA A 82 3.85 -13.47 0.23
N LYS A 83 4.45 -14.27 1.12
CA LYS A 83 3.98 -14.44 2.49
C LYS A 83 3.89 -13.04 3.12
N GLY A 84 2.74 -12.68 3.65
CA GLY A 84 2.49 -11.35 4.22
C GLY A 84 2.05 -10.27 3.21
N SER A 85 2.09 -10.54 1.90
CA SER A 85 1.46 -9.61 0.96
C SER A 85 -0.04 -9.83 0.90
N GLN A 86 -0.76 -8.81 1.32
CA GLN A 86 -2.22 -8.82 1.41
C GLN A 86 -2.86 -8.36 0.10
N LEU A 87 -2.30 -8.82 -1.02
CA LEU A 87 -2.93 -8.66 -2.33
C LEU A 87 -4.19 -9.52 -2.32
N ARG A 88 -5.36 -8.88 -2.18
CA ARG A 88 -6.66 -9.54 -2.31
C ARG A 88 -7.15 -9.33 -3.73
N LEU A 89 -7.59 -10.41 -4.38
CA LEU A 89 -8.27 -10.30 -5.66
C LEU A 89 -9.55 -9.49 -5.44
N GLU A 90 -9.67 -8.36 -6.12
CA GLU A 90 -10.87 -7.54 -6.10
C GLU A 90 -11.83 -8.05 -7.17
N GLU A 91 -12.88 -8.75 -6.73
CA GLU A 91 -13.86 -9.46 -7.58
C GLU A 91 -14.46 -8.63 -8.72
N LYS A 92 -14.52 -7.30 -8.58
CA LYS A 92 -15.08 -6.40 -9.59
C LYS A 92 -14.09 -5.99 -10.68
N SER A 93 -12.80 -6.11 -10.42
CA SER A 93 -11.75 -5.60 -11.31
C SER A 93 -10.82 -6.68 -11.82
N ASP A 94 -10.87 -7.89 -11.25
CA ASP A 94 -9.88 -8.95 -11.42
C ASP A 94 -8.43 -8.45 -11.20
N THR A 95 -8.27 -7.32 -10.51
CA THR A 95 -6.97 -6.79 -10.08
C THR A 95 -6.73 -7.14 -8.63
N TYR A 96 -5.47 -7.40 -8.30
CA TYR A 96 -5.06 -7.60 -6.91
C TYR A 96 -4.87 -6.24 -6.25
N THR A 97 -5.69 -5.93 -5.25
CA THR A 97 -5.51 -4.71 -4.43
C THR A 97 -4.92 -5.07 -3.08
N ARG A 98 -3.90 -4.31 -2.68
CA ARG A 98 -3.28 -4.49 -1.37
C ARG A 98 -4.17 -3.86 -0.32
N ARG A 99 -4.53 -4.62 0.72
CA ARG A 99 -5.15 -4.09 1.93
C ARG A 99 -4.12 -4.04 3.06
N TRP A 100 -4.39 -3.18 4.04
CA TRP A 100 -3.64 -3.16 5.31
C TRP A 100 -4.14 -4.26 6.23
N LEU A 101 -3.26 -4.78 7.11
CA LEU A 101 -3.65 -5.83 8.04
C LEU A 101 -4.76 -5.30 8.95
N SER A 102 -5.77 -6.13 9.19
CA SER A 102 -6.56 -5.98 10.41
C SER A 102 -5.66 -6.21 11.63
N LEU A 103 -6.09 -5.73 12.81
CA LEU A 103 -5.32 -5.97 14.04
C LEU A 103 -5.21 -7.46 14.36
N TYR A 104 -6.24 -8.25 14.06
CA TYR A 104 -6.21 -9.70 14.22
C TYR A 104 -5.17 -10.35 13.30
N GLU A 105 -5.09 -9.94 12.03
CA GLU A 105 -4.09 -10.46 11.10
C GLU A 105 -2.68 -10.04 11.50
N TYR A 106 -2.50 -8.82 12.04
CA TYR A 106 -1.22 -8.38 12.63
C TYR A 106 -0.80 -9.28 13.79
N GLU A 107 -1.68 -9.46 14.77
CA GLU A 107 -1.42 -10.30 15.94
C GLU A 107 -1.07 -11.73 15.55
N LYS A 108 -1.81 -12.30 14.60
CA LYS A 108 -1.56 -13.64 14.09
C LYS A 108 -0.23 -13.75 13.36
N ALA A 109 0.16 -12.73 12.58
CA ALA A 109 1.37 -12.75 11.78
C ALA A 109 2.64 -12.58 12.62
N PHE A 110 2.60 -11.73 13.65
CA PHE A 110 3.78 -11.35 14.42
C PHE A 110 3.82 -11.95 15.83
N GLY A 111 2.72 -12.55 16.30
CA GLY A 111 2.65 -13.14 17.65
C GLY A 111 2.63 -12.10 18.77
N GLU A 112 2.40 -10.83 18.44
CA GLU A 112 2.39 -9.71 19.37
C GLU A 112 1.24 -8.75 19.07
N LYS A 113 0.79 -8.04 20.11
CA LYS A 113 -0.26 -7.03 19.96
C LYS A 113 0.35 -5.71 19.58
N LEU A 114 -0.22 -5.08 18.56
CA LEU A 114 0.10 -3.71 18.23
C LEU A 114 -0.41 -2.79 19.35
N GLY A 115 0.50 -2.01 19.94
CA GLY A 115 0.20 -1.10 21.04
C GLY A 115 -1.04 -0.22 20.77
N PHE A 116 -1.87 -0.03 21.81
CA PHE A 116 -2.88 1.03 21.80
C PHE A 116 -2.56 2.08 22.84
N GLU A 117 -1.88 3.14 22.41
CA GLU A 117 -1.85 4.35 23.21
C GLU A 117 -3.04 5.21 22.82
N SER A 118 -3.98 5.40 23.77
CA SER A 118 -5.04 6.39 23.57
C SER A 118 -4.38 7.77 23.57
N ILE A 119 -4.16 8.33 22.38
CA ILE A 119 -3.46 9.60 22.30
C ILE A 119 -4.30 10.69 22.96
N ASP A 120 -3.66 11.41 23.87
CA ASP A 120 -4.15 12.66 24.42
C ASP A 120 -3.22 13.77 23.93
N PHE A 121 -3.76 14.65 23.06
CA PHE A 121 -3.01 15.79 22.55
C PHE A 121 -3.01 16.98 23.49
N ARG A 122 -3.75 16.92 24.59
CA ARG A 122 -3.74 17.99 25.57
C ARG A 122 -2.40 18.02 26.28
N GLU A 123 -1.83 19.22 26.39
CA GLU A 123 -0.71 19.50 27.29
C GLU A 123 -1.19 19.51 28.74
N ASP A 124 -2.37 20.10 28.98
CA ASP A 124 -3.01 20.14 30.28
C ASP A 124 -4.16 19.10 30.39
N LYS A 125 -4.12 18.25 31.42
CA LYS A 125 -5.18 17.27 31.67
C LYS A 125 -6.47 17.90 32.21
N TYR A 126 -6.41 19.15 32.69
CA TYR A 126 -7.54 19.90 33.25
C TYR A 126 -8.36 20.68 32.21
N ILE A 127 -8.02 20.60 30.92
CA ILE A 127 -8.82 21.19 29.83
C ILE A 127 -9.59 20.14 29.03
N CYS A 128 -10.67 20.55 28.38
CA CYS A 128 -11.50 19.66 27.57
C CYS A 128 -10.79 19.24 26.27
N LYS A 129 -10.75 17.93 25.99
CA LYS A 129 -10.19 17.32 24.75
C LYS A 129 -10.80 17.80 23.43
N TRP A 130 -11.89 18.55 23.47
CA TRP A 130 -12.61 19.00 22.27
C TRP A 130 -12.60 20.51 22.10
N CYS A 131 -12.76 21.29 23.16
CA CYS A 131 -12.89 22.74 23.06
C CYS A 131 -11.90 23.53 23.92
N ASN A 132 -10.94 22.87 24.58
CA ASN A 132 -9.95 23.46 25.48
C ASN A 132 -10.50 24.27 26.67
N GLN A 133 -11.81 24.26 26.90
CA GLN A 133 -12.39 24.88 28.09
C GLN A 133 -11.98 24.12 29.35
N PRO A 134 -11.76 24.81 30.49
CA PRO A 134 -11.45 24.17 31.77
C PRO A 134 -12.48 23.10 32.14
N LEU A 135 -12.00 22.03 32.77
CA LEU A 135 -12.82 20.98 33.31
C LEU A 135 -13.21 21.31 34.75
N GLU A 136 -14.51 21.29 35.02
CA GLU A 136 -15.04 21.54 36.36
C GLU A 136 -15.53 20.24 37.02
N GLY A 137 -15.46 20.22 38.35
CA GLY A 137 -15.96 19.13 39.19
C GLY A 137 -15.28 17.78 38.92
N ARG A 138 -16.07 16.75 38.65
CA ARG A 138 -15.59 15.36 38.48
C ARG A 138 -15.18 15.00 37.06
N ARG A 139 -15.35 15.90 36.07
CA ARG A 139 -15.06 15.61 34.66
C ARG A 139 -13.53 15.53 34.42
N ARG A 140 -13.07 14.54 33.65
CA ARG A 140 -11.62 14.26 33.41
C ARG A 140 -11.16 14.39 31.96
N SER A 141 -12.08 14.54 31.01
CA SER A 141 -11.76 14.57 29.57
C SER A 141 -12.59 15.55 28.76
N PHE A 142 -13.87 15.73 29.12
CA PHE A 142 -14.78 16.61 28.38
C PHE A 142 -15.60 17.46 29.33
N CYS A 143 -15.74 18.76 29.04
CA CYS A 143 -16.54 19.68 29.85
C CYS A 143 -18.05 19.39 29.75
N SER A 144 -18.49 18.74 28.68
CA SER A 144 -19.89 18.36 28.46
C SER A 144 -20.01 17.09 27.62
N ASP A 145 -21.18 16.44 27.70
CA ASP A 145 -21.46 15.22 26.94
C ASP A 145 -21.59 15.51 25.44
N ARG A 146 -21.94 16.77 25.09
CA ARG A 146 -21.87 17.27 23.71
C ARG A 146 -20.44 17.24 23.18
N CYS A 147 -19.46 17.68 23.97
CA CYS A 147 -18.04 17.64 23.59
C CYS A 147 -17.54 16.20 23.43
N SER A 148 -17.91 15.30 24.35
CA SER A 148 -17.60 13.87 24.24
C SER A 148 -18.13 13.26 22.94
N ARG A 149 -19.43 13.49 22.64
CA ARG A 149 -20.06 12.99 21.41
C ARG A 149 -19.42 13.56 20.14
N ASN A 150 -19.12 14.85 20.12
CA ASN A 150 -18.49 15.48 18.95
C ASN A 150 -17.07 14.96 18.72
N TYR A 151 -16.29 14.81 19.79
CA TYR A 151 -14.96 14.21 19.72
C TYR A 151 -15.04 12.79 19.18
N GLY A 152 -15.89 11.93 19.77
CA GLY A 152 -16.07 10.55 19.32
C GLY A 152 -16.50 10.44 17.86
N LYS A 153 -17.43 11.29 17.41
CA LYS A 153 -17.82 11.37 15.99
C LYS A 153 -16.64 11.77 15.10
N ALA A 154 -15.87 12.77 15.50
CA ALA A 154 -14.74 13.24 14.70
C ALA A 154 -13.64 12.16 14.60
N THR A 155 -13.24 11.55 15.72
CA THR A 155 -12.18 10.52 15.73
C THR A 155 -12.61 9.21 15.07
N PHE A 156 -13.91 8.91 15.04
CA PHE A 156 -14.43 7.71 14.36
C PHE A 156 -14.68 7.95 12.87
N PHE A 157 -15.52 8.92 12.51
CA PHE A 157 -15.94 9.13 11.12
C PHE A 157 -14.88 9.85 10.28
N LYS A 158 -14.05 10.71 10.90
CA LYS A 158 -12.96 11.40 10.19
C LYS A 158 -11.61 10.71 10.34
N ARG A 159 -11.59 9.46 10.83
CA ARG A 159 -10.36 8.67 10.96
C ARG A 159 -9.59 8.63 9.63
N GLY A 160 -10.31 8.41 8.52
CA GLY A 160 -9.77 8.49 7.16
C GLY A 160 -8.76 7.41 6.77
N VAL A 161 -8.40 6.50 7.68
CA VAL A 161 -7.39 5.45 7.47
C VAL A 161 -7.83 4.12 8.11
N SER A 162 -7.31 3.02 7.59
CA SER A 162 -7.52 1.67 8.13
C SER A 162 -6.84 1.49 9.50
N THR A 163 -7.14 0.39 10.17
CA THR A 163 -6.84 0.25 11.60
C THR A 163 -5.36 0.19 11.92
N LEU A 164 -4.56 -0.60 11.17
CA LEU A 164 -3.11 -0.67 11.34
C LEU A 164 -2.45 0.70 11.08
N PRO A 165 -2.63 1.35 9.91
CA PRO A 165 -2.11 2.69 9.65
C PRO A 165 -2.44 3.73 10.72
N TYR A 166 -3.67 3.70 11.23
CA TYR A 166 -4.05 4.60 12.31
C TYR A 166 -3.24 4.36 13.60
N ARG A 167 -2.90 3.11 13.93
CA ARG A 167 -2.06 2.81 15.10
C ARG A 167 -0.63 3.31 14.89
N ILE A 168 -0.09 3.15 13.68
CA ILE A 168 1.22 3.72 13.31
C ILE A 168 1.19 5.24 13.41
N ALA A 169 0.18 5.89 12.82
CA ALA A 169 -0.05 7.33 12.97
C ALA A 169 -0.20 7.74 14.44
N SER A 170 -0.83 6.88 15.26
CA SER A 170 -1.01 7.17 16.68
C SER A 170 0.31 7.14 17.45
N ARG A 171 1.15 6.12 17.21
CA ARG A 171 2.52 6.01 17.74
C ARG A 171 3.34 7.23 17.37
N ASP A 172 3.24 7.67 16.11
CA ASP A 172 3.95 8.84 15.59
C ASP A 172 3.29 10.17 15.97
N ARG A 173 2.26 10.13 16.83
CA ARG A 173 1.46 11.28 17.25
C ARG A 173 0.98 12.12 16.06
N PHE A 174 0.68 11.52 14.90
CA PHE A 174 0.24 12.18 13.67
C PHE A 174 1.21 13.25 13.13
N TYR A 175 2.50 13.17 13.46
CA TYR A 175 3.51 14.02 12.82
C TYR A 175 4.18 13.28 11.68
N CYS A 176 4.51 14.00 10.60
CA CYS A 176 5.41 13.50 9.59
C CYS A 176 6.78 13.26 10.25
N ARG A 177 7.26 12.02 10.21
CA ARG A 177 8.53 11.65 10.84
C ARG A 177 9.77 12.14 10.09
N VAL A 178 9.58 12.73 8.91
CA VAL A 178 10.65 13.34 8.10
C VAL A 178 10.68 14.86 8.28
N THR A 179 9.54 15.55 8.15
CA THR A 179 9.50 17.03 8.15
C THR A 179 8.99 17.64 9.45
N GLY A 180 8.37 16.86 10.33
CA GLY A 180 7.68 17.37 11.52
C GLY A 180 6.31 18.02 11.24
N GLU A 181 5.83 17.98 10.00
CA GLU A 181 4.51 18.51 9.63
C GLU A 181 3.39 17.87 10.48
N ASP A 182 2.44 18.68 10.95
CA ASP A 182 1.26 18.19 11.67
C ASP A 182 0.22 17.63 10.69
N LEU A 183 -0.01 16.32 10.77
CA LEU A 183 -0.95 15.58 9.93
C LEU A 183 -2.27 15.24 10.64
N ALA A 184 -2.46 15.75 11.86
CA ALA A 184 -3.71 15.63 12.57
C ALA A 184 -4.70 16.72 12.14
N VAL A 185 -5.99 16.44 12.30
CA VAL A 185 -7.03 17.47 12.18
C VAL A 185 -6.96 18.39 13.38
N THR A 186 -6.95 19.69 13.13
CA THR A 186 -7.28 20.72 14.12
C THR A 186 -8.74 21.10 13.94
N ASN A 187 -9.53 20.98 15.00
CA ASN A 187 -10.95 21.30 14.95
C ASN A 187 -11.18 22.82 15.02
N ARG A 188 -12.45 23.24 14.92
CA ARG A 188 -12.85 24.66 14.96
C ARG A 188 -12.48 25.42 16.25
N PHE A 189 -12.07 24.71 17.30
CA PHE A 189 -11.66 25.28 18.58
C PHE A 189 -10.13 25.35 18.72
N GLY A 190 -9.38 25.09 17.64
CA GLY A 190 -7.91 25.03 17.70
C GLY A 190 -7.40 23.77 18.39
N VAL A 191 -8.25 22.77 18.62
CA VAL A 191 -7.85 21.53 19.32
C VAL A 191 -7.47 20.46 18.30
N ARG A 192 -6.25 19.96 18.43
CA ARG A 192 -5.74 18.81 17.70
C ARG A 192 -6.49 17.55 18.12
N ILE A 193 -6.98 16.77 17.16
CA ILE A 193 -7.73 15.52 17.40
C ILE A 193 -7.09 14.35 16.63
N PRO A 194 -7.14 13.11 17.15
CA PRO A 194 -6.48 11.95 16.52
C PRO A 194 -7.29 11.47 15.31
N ALA A 195 -7.24 12.25 14.25
CA ALA A 195 -7.88 12.02 12.96
C ALA A 195 -6.96 12.59 11.87
N SER A 196 -6.87 11.92 10.73
CA SER A 196 -6.01 12.37 9.62
C SER A 196 -6.58 13.64 8.97
N ASN A 197 -5.71 14.61 8.69
CA ASN A 197 -6.03 15.78 7.87
C ASN A 197 -6.10 15.48 6.36
N GLN A 198 -6.09 14.18 5.98
CA GLN A 198 -6.05 13.65 4.62
C GLN A 198 -4.72 13.80 3.89
N GLN A 199 -3.69 14.37 4.53
CA GLN A 199 -2.31 14.40 4.01
C GLN A 199 -1.43 13.30 4.62
N LEU A 200 -1.95 12.51 5.55
CA LEU A 200 -1.23 11.40 6.19
C LEU A 200 -1.15 10.16 5.30
N GLU A 201 0.05 9.59 5.19
CA GLU A 201 0.31 8.27 4.62
C GLU A 201 1.26 7.46 5.50
N ILE A 202 1.22 6.14 5.33
CA ILE A 202 2.14 5.22 6.00
C ILE A 202 3.06 4.60 4.96
N HIS A 203 4.36 4.73 5.19
CA HIS A 203 5.41 4.27 4.30
C HIS A 203 6.13 3.04 4.87
N HIS A 204 6.53 2.12 3.98
CA HIS A 204 7.36 0.97 4.33
C HIS A 204 8.84 1.34 4.23
N LEU A 205 9.62 1.11 5.29
CA LEU A 205 11.07 1.38 5.28
C LEU A 205 11.84 0.36 4.43
N VAL A 206 11.53 -0.92 4.60
CA VAL A 206 11.91 -2.01 3.69
C VAL A 206 10.71 -2.33 2.84
N PHE A 207 10.86 -2.25 1.51
CA PHE A 207 9.77 -2.50 0.60
C PHE A 207 9.32 -3.96 0.63
N VAL A 208 8.03 -4.17 0.36
CA VAL A 208 7.47 -5.53 0.24
C VAL A 208 8.13 -6.33 -0.89
N SER A 209 8.51 -5.67 -1.99
CA SER A 209 9.26 -6.28 -3.09
C SER A 209 10.63 -6.81 -2.65
N GLU A 210 11.15 -6.32 -1.53
CA GLU A 210 12.42 -6.70 -0.91
C GLU A 210 12.19 -7.54 0.36
N HIS A 211 11.03 -8.19 0.45
CA HIS A 211 10.59 -9.00 1.59
C HIS A 211 10.30 -8.22 2.88
N GLY A 212 10.10 -6.91 2.81
CA GLY A 212 9.67 -6.08 3.94
C GLY A 212 8.33 -6.51 4.53
N SER A 213 8.21 -6.47 5.85
CA SER A 213 7.01 -6.89 6.59
C SER A 213 6.03 -5.72 6.83
N ASP A 214 4.82 -6.05 7.29
CA ASP A 214 3.84 -5.08 7.80
C ASP A 214 3.97 -4.83 9.31
N HIS A 215 5.10 -5.20 9.90
CA HIS A 215 5.40 -4.97 11.32
C HIS A 215 5.55 -3.47 11.59
N GLU A 216 5.13 -2.98 12.76
CA GLU A 216 5.12 -1.54 13.04
C GLU A 216 6.49 -0.87 12.91
N THR A 217 7.57 -1.57 13.25
CA THR A 217 8.96 -1.06 13.11
C THR A 217 9.39 -0.88 11.66
N ASN A 218 8.71 -1.51 10.70
CA ASN A 218 8.93 -1.30 9.27
C ASN A 218 8.02 -0.21 8.67
N LEU A 219 7.14 0.40 9.49
CA LEU A 219 6.13 1.36 9.04
C LEU A 219 6.41 2.74 9.63
N LEU A 220 6.28 3.77 8.80
CA LEU A 220 6.56 5.16 9.16
C LEU A 220 5.43 6.09 8.74
N THR A 221 5.01 7.00 9.63
CA THR A 221 4.07 8.06 9.27
C THR A 221 4.77 9.19 8.51
N VAL A 222 4.29 9.49 7.31
CA VAL A 222 4.80 10.57 6.44
C VAL A 222 3.65 11.38 5.85
N SER A 223 3.95 12.56 5.31
CA SER A 223 2.98 13.30 4.52
C SER A 223 2.93 12.74 3.10
N LYS A 224 1.81 12.95 2.39
CA LYS A 224 1.66 12.60 0.96
C LYS A 224 2.80 13.11 0.11
N GLN A 225 3.22 14.34 0.36
CA GLN A 225 4.30 14.98 -0.37
C GLN A 225 5.63 14.26 -0.14
N VAL A 226 6.01 14.03 1.12
CA VAL A 226 7.23 13.28 1.46
C VAL A 226 7.23 11.87 0.87
N HIS A 227 6.08 11.19 0.91
CA HIS A 227 5.96 9.85 0.32
C HIS A 227 6.22 9.88 -1.20
N GLN A 228 5.63 10.84 -1.90
CA GLN A 228 5.87 11.02 -3.34
C GLN A 228 7.31 11.39 -3.64
N ASP A 229 7.90 12.29 -2.87
CA ASP A 229 9.25 12.79 -3.07
C ASP A 229 10.30 11.70 -2.83
N TYR A 230 10.08 10.84 -1.84
CA TYR A 230 10.90 9.64 -1.65
C TYR A 230 10.88 8.72 -2.89
N HIS A 231 9.70 8.40 -3.44
CA HIS A 231 9.57 7.55 -4.63
C HIS A 231 10.10 8.21 -5.91
N LYS A 232 10.21 9.54 -5.94
CA LYS A 232 10.87 10.29 -7.03
C LYS A 232 12.39 10.33 -6.87
N GLY A 233 12.91 9.98 -5.69
CA GLY A 233 14.35 10.05 -5.39
C GLY A 233 14.81 11.43 -4.92
N GLU A 234 13.93 12.27 -4.38
CA GLU A 234 14.30 13.57 -3.83
C GLU A 234 15.25 13.40 -2.64
N VAL A 235 16.42 14.05 -2.71
CA VAL A 235 17.57 13.79 -1.83
C VAL A 235 17.21 13.91 -0.35
N TYR A 236 16.46 14.94 0.03
CA TYR A 236 16.12 15.18 1.43
C TYR A 236 15.22 14.05 1.99
N ALA A 237 14.27 13.56 1.20
CA ALA A 237 13.32 12.54 1.60
C ALA A 237 14.00 11.17 1.66
N VAL A 238 14.80 10.82 0.64
CA VAL A 238 15.60 9.59 0.59
C VAL A 238 16.56 9.53 1.77
N GLN A 239 17.36 10.57 1.99
CA GLN A 239 18.33 10.57 3.09
C GLN A 239 17.66 10.41 4.45
N ALA A 240 16.57 11.14 4.70
CA ALA A 240 15.87 11.05 5.98
C ALA A 240 15.25 9.67 6.22
N ILE A 241 14.63 9.07 5.20
CA ILE A 241 14.01 7.75 5.31
C ILE A 241 15.06 6.64 5.43
N GLU A 242 16.16 6.69 4.68
CA GLU A 242 17.25 5.72 4.79
C GLU A 242 17.92 5.81 6.16
N ASN A 243 18.15 7.02 6.71
CA ASN A 243 18.68 7.16 8.07
C ASN A 243 17.76 6.50 9.12
N ILE A 244 16.44 6.73 9.02
CA ILE A 244 15.46 6.10 9.93
C ILE A 244 15.46 4.58 9.74
N LYS A 245 15.51 4.09 8.50
CA LYS A 245 15.56 2.67 8.17
C LYS A 245 16.81 2.00 8.74
N GLU A 246 17.98 2.60 8.59
CA GLU A 246 19.24 2.09 9.15
C GLU A 246 19.18 1.99 10.67
N GLU A 247 18.63 3.01 11.34
CA GLU A 247 18.42 2.98 12.79
C GLU A 247 17.46 1.86 13.21
N GLN A 248 16.34 1.70 12.50
CA GLN A 248 15.36 0.65 12.78
C GLN A 248 15.93 -0.75 12.52
N LEU A 249 16.68 -0.93 11.44
CA LEU A 249 17.32 -2.21 11.10
C LEU A 249 18.30 -2.65 12.19
N ARG A 250 19.07 -1.72 12.77
CA ARG A 250 19.99 -2.04 13.86
C ARG A 250 19.30 -2.63 15.09
N MET A 251 18.03 -2.26 15.35
CA MET A 251 17.29 -2.68 16.54
C MET A 251 16.28 -3.79 16.28
N HIS A 252 15.74 -3.86 15.05
CA HIS A 252 14.53 -4.63 14.73
C HIS A 252 14.60 -5.35 13.38
N SER A 253 15.80 -5.63 12.85
CA SER A 253 15.97 -6.31 11.56
C SER A 253 15.15 -7.61 11.46
N ASP A 254 15.03 -8.39 12.52
CA ASP A 254 14.29 -9.65 12.55
C ASP A 254 12.78 -9.48 12.34
N LYS A 255 12.25 -8.30 12.68
CA LYS A 255 10.84 -7.94 12.55
C LYS A 255 10.53 -7.21 11.25
N MET A 256 11.50 -6.50 10.68
CA MET A 256 11.31 -5.68 9.48
C MET A 256 11.22 -6.49 8.18
N TYR A 257 11.68 -7.75 8.18
CA TYR A 257 11.56 -8.67 7.06
C TYR A 257 10.55 -9.78 7.35
N THR A 258 9.93 -10.31 6.31
CA THR A 258 9.12 -11.53 6.41
C THR A 258 10.03 -12.75 6.59
N LYS A 259 9.71 -13.64 7.53
CA LYS A 259 10.46 -14.89 7.72
C LYS A 259 10.30 -15.76 6.46
N LYS A 260 11.43 -16.19 5.89
CA LYS A 260 11.46 -17.12 4.74
C LYS A 260 10.75 -18.43 5.09
#